data_AF-A0A2G6G3S4-F1
#
_entry.id   AF-A0A2G6G3S4-F1
#
_cell.length_a   1.000
_cell.length_b   1.000
_cell.length_c   1.000
_cell.angle_alpha   90.00
_cell.angle_beta   90.00
_cell.angle_gamma   90.00
#
_symmetry.space_group_name_H-M   'P 1'
#
loop_
_entity.id
_entity.type
_entity.pdbx_description
1 polymer ?
#
loop_
_entity_poly.entity_id
_entity_poly.type
_entity_poly.pdbx_seq_one_letter_code
_entity_poly.pdbx_strand_id
1 'polypeptide(L)'
;MNTFDRPQPGPQLPALIATSLGMIEDCGGSTDGPWLLVDSAAQALWLVRAGRPERGWTVSTSSRGLDNRDGSGGTPPGVHRVAR
;
A
#
# COMPACT_ATOMS: atom_id res chain seq x y z
N MET A 1 -15.72 -18.20 -6.77
CA MET A 1 -14.76 -17.18 -6.26
C MET A 1 -13.50 -17.33 -7.09
N ASN A 2 -13.31 -16.46 -8.10
CA ASN A 2 -12.31 -16.67 -9.14
C ASN A 2 -10.89 -16.40 -8.61
N THR A 3 -10.00 -17.37 -8.80
CA THR A 3 -8.60 -17.37 -8.33
C THR A 3 -7.66 -16.47 -9.15
N PHE A 4 -8.19 -15.77 -10.17
CA PHE A 4 -7.41 -15.08 -11.22
C PHE A 4 -7.10 -13.60 -10.96
N ASP A 5 -7.56 -13.01 -9.85
CA ASP A 5 -7.44 -11.57 -9.60
C ASP A 5 -6.54 -11.23 -8.39
N ARG A 6 -5.45 -11.98 -8.24
CA ARG A 6 -4.41 -11.70 -7.24
C ARG A 6 -3.16 -11.18 -7.94
N PRO A 7 -2.64 -10.01 -7.54
CA PRO A 7 -1.37 -9.52 -8.03
C PRO A 7 -0.29 -10.53 -7.65
N GLN A 8 0.69 -10.71 -8.53
CA GLN A 8 1.88 -11.48 -8.20
C GLN A 8 2.88 -10.55 -7.50
N PRO A 9 3.56 -11.01 -6.43
CA PRO A 9 4.56 -10.20 -5.76
C PRO A 9 5.72 -9.94 -6.72
N GLY A 10 5.88 -8.69 -7.14
CA GLY A 10 6.99 -8.25 -7.98
C GLY A 10 8.31 -8.16 -7.20
N PRO A 11 9.46 -8.13 -7.90
CA PRO A 11 10.78 -8.02 -7.29
C PRO A 11 10.97 -6.76 -6.43
N GLN A 12 10.20 -5.71 -6.70
CA GLN A 12 10.23 -4.45 -5.94
C GLN A 12 9.52 -4.52 -4.58
N LEU A 13 8.63 -5.50 -4.36
CA LEU A 13 7.77 -5.55 -3.18
C LEU A 13 8.54 -5.57 -1.85
N PRO A 14 9.62 -6.35 -1.68
CA PRO A 14 10.41 -6.32 -0.44
C PRO A 14 11.01 -4.94 -0.14
N ALA A 15 11.49 -4.23 -1.17
CA ALA A 15 12.05 -2.89 -1.01
C ALA A 15 10.97 -1.87 -0.63
N LEU A 16 9.79 -1.95 -1.26
CA LEU A 16 8.65 -1.10 -0.90
C LEU A 16 8.19 -1.34 0.54
N ILE A 17 8.17 -2.59 0.99
CA ILE A 17 7.83 -2.93 2.38
C ILE A 17 8.86 -2.32 3.33
N ALA A 18 10.15 -2.51 3.07
CA ALA A 18 11.22 -1.97 3.92
C ALA A 18 11.15 -0.43 4.04
N THR A 19 10.97 0.27 2.92
CA THR A 19 10.80 1.73 2.91
C THR A 19 9.55 2.16 3.70
N SER A 20 8.44 1.44 3.53
CA SER A 20 7.17 1.77 4.19
C SER A 20 7.23 1.60 5.71
N LEU A 21 8.01 0.64 6.22
CA LEU A 21 8.22 0.47 7.66
C LEU A 21 8.80 1.74 8.28
N GLY A 22 9.84 2.31 7.69
CA GLY A 22 10.44 3.57 8.15
C GLY A 22 9.43 4.73 8.10
N MET A 23 8.65 4.84 7.03
CA MET A 23 7.61 5.88 6.93
C MET A 23 6.54 5.76 8.01
N ILE A 24 6.13 4.53 8.36
CA ILE A 24 5.15 4.28 9.42
C ILE A 24 5.73 4.70 10.78
N GLU A 25 6.98 4.32 11.06
CA GLU A 25 7.70 4.67 12.30
C GLU A 25 7.88 6.18 12.44
N ASP A 26 8.29 6.88 11.36
CA ASP A 26 8.44 8.34 11.33
C ASP A 26 7.12 9.08 11.60
N CYS A 27 5.99 8.47 11.23
CA CYS A 27 4.65 9.00 11.51
C CYS A 27 4.12 8.63 12.90
N GLY A 28 4.90 7.92 13.72
CA GLY A 28 4.49 7.43 15.04
C GLY A 28 3.50 6.27 15.00
N GLY A 29 3.38 5.59 13.85
CA GLY A 29 2.61 4.36 13.71
C GLY A 29 3.34 3.13 14.26
N SER A 30 2.61 2.02 14.45
CA SER A 30 3.20 0.72 14.84
C SER A 30 3.16 -0.24 13.66
N THR A 31 4.23 -1.01 13.49
CA THR A 31 4.39 -2.06 12.49
C THR A 31 4.18 -3.47 13.05
N ASP A 32 3.86 -3.58 14.35
CA ASP A 32 3.57 -4.84 15.04
C ASP A 32 2.24 -5.46 14.59
N GLY A 33 1.29 -4.58 14.26
CA GLY A 33 -0.02 -4.94 13.74
C GLY A 33 -0.06 -5.13 12.21
N PRO A 34 -1.19 -5.59 11.67
CA PRO A 34 -1.40 -5.61 10.23
C PRO A 34 -1.46 -4.18 9.67
N TRP A 35 -0.83 -3.97 8.53
CA TRP A 35 -0.92 -2.73 7.77
C TRP A 35 -1.07 -3.02 6.28
N LEU A 36 -1.46 -2.00 5.53
CA LEU A 36 -1.74 -2.10 4.10
C LEU A 36 -0.70 -1.32 3.32
N LEU A 37 -0.12 -1.96 2.31
CA LEU A 37 0.72 -1.32 1.30
C LEU A 37 -0.10 -1.14 0.02
N VAL A 38 -0.28 0.11 -0.41
CA VAL A 38 -0.88 0.43 -1.71
C VAL A 38 0.25 0.73 -2.69
N ASP A 39 0.47 -0.17 -3.65
CA ASP A 39 1.36 0.06 -4.78
C ASP A 39 0.52 0.59 -5.96
N SER A 40 0.53 1.91 -6.13
CA SER A 40 -0.21 2.57 -7.20
C SER A 40 0.35 2.30 -8.60
N ALA A 41 1.64 1.96 -8.71
CA ALA A 41 2.28 1.65 -9.99
C ALA A 41 1.90 0.25 -10.46
N ALA A 42 1.85 -0.72 -9.54
CA ALA A 42 1.42 -2.09 -9.82
C ALA A 42 -0.10 -2.29 -9.72
N GLN A 43 -0.87 -1.26 -9.35
CA GLN A 43 -2.31 -1.38 -9.10
C GLN A 43 -2.65 -2.53 -8.15
N ALA A 44 -1.91 -2.58 -7.04
CA ALA A 44 -1.95 -3.67 -6.07
C ALA A 44 -2.09 -3.15 -4.63
N LEU A 45 -2.89 -3.86 -3.84
CA LEU A 45 -2.99 -3.69 -2.40
C LEU A 45 -2.44 -4.96 -1.74
N TRP A 46 -1.52 -4.79 -0.79
CA TRP A 46 -0.94 -5.89 -0.01
C TRP A 46 -1.26 -5.74 1.47
N LEU A 47 -1.76 -6.81 2.09
CA LEU A 47 -1.78 -6.95 3.54
C LEU A 47 -0.41 -7.41 4.00
N VAL A 48 0.21 -6.63 4.88
CA VAL A 48 1.54 -6.91 5.42
C VAL A 48 1.44 -7.15 6.93
N ARG A 49 2.10 -8.21 7.41
CA ARG A 49 2.26 -8.52 8.83
C ARG A 49 3.70 -8.90 9.12
N ALA A 50 4.27 -8.37 10.20
CA ALA A 50 5.66 -8.65 10.59
C ALA A 50 6.65 -8.49 9.41
N GLY A 51 6.47 -7.45 8.60
CA GLY A 51 7.31 -7.14 7.43
C GLY A 51 7.15 -8.10 6.23
N ARG A 52 6.12 -8.96 6.21
CA ARG A 52 5.89 -9.92 5.11
C ARG A 52 4.52 -9.75 4.46
N PRO A 53 4.42 -9.79 3.12
CA PRO A 53 3.12 -9.76 2.45
C PRO A 53 2.40 -11.09 2.68
N GLU A 54 1.18 -11.04 3.23
CA GLU A 54 0.35 -12.21 3.52
C GLU A 54 -0.69 -12.46 2.42
N ARG A 55 -1.31 -11.39 1.91
CA ARG A 55 -2.35 -11.42 0.88
C ARG A 55 -2.26 -10.19 -0.01
N GLY A 56 -2.72 -10.35 -1.25
CA GLY A 56 -2.75 -9.28 -2.24
C GLY A 56 -4.08 -9.24 -3.00
N TRP A 57 -4.47 -8.05 -3.44
CA TRP A 57 -5.64 -7.78 -4.26
C TRP A 57 -5.29 -6.79 -5.36
N THR A 58 -5.81 -7.02 -6.57
CA THR A 58 -5.78 -6.03 -7.63
C THR A 58 -6.68 -4.87 -7.22
N VAL A 59 -6.20 -3.64 -7.36
CA VAL A 59 -6.98 -2.43 -7.01
C VAL A 59 -6.79 -1.38 -8.08
N SER A 60 -7.82 -0.58 -8.34
CA SER A 60 -7.65 0.66 -9.10
C SER A 60 -7.34 1.81 -8.13
N THR A 61 -6.32 2.58 -8.46
CA THR A 61 -6.04 3.90 -7.85
C THR A 61 -6.57 5.00 -8.78
N SER A 62 -6.47 6.27 -8.36
CA SER A 62 -6.91 7.38 -9.22
C SER A 62 -6.22 7.35 -10.59
N SER A 63 -6.98 7.58 -11.66
CA SER A 63 -6.45 7.71 -13.02
C SER A 63 -5.53 8.93 -13.18
N ARG A 64 -5.56 9.87 -12.24
CA ARG A 64 -4.64 11.02 -12.16
C ARG A 64 -3.34 10.71 -11.40
N GLY A 65 -3.17 9.48 -10.90
CA GLY A 65 -1.98 9.05 -10.18
C GLY A 65 -1.91 9.57 -8.75
N LEU A 66 -0.68 9.73 -8.24
CA LEU A 66 -0.39 10.25 -6.92
C LEU A 66 -0.32 11.78 -6.94
N ASP A 67 -1.17 12.46 -6.17
CA ASP A 67 -1.14 13.92 -6.00
C ASP A 67 -1.67 14.29 -4.62
N ASN A 68 -1.01 15.22 -3.93
CA ASN A 68 -1.36 15.66 -2.57
C ASN A 68 -1.98 17.07 -2.54
N ARG A 69 -2.24 17.68 -3.70
CA ARG A 69 -2.90 18.98 -3.77
C ARG A 69 -4.40 18.83 -3.59
N ASP A 70 -5.00 19.76 -2.86
CA ASP A 70 -6.44 19.85 -2.70
C ASP A 70 -7.15 19.96 -4.06
N GLY A 71 -8.20 19.15 -4.25
CA GLY A 71 -8.95 19.12 -5.50
C GLY A 71 -8.25 18.46 -6.69
N SER A 72 -7.05 17.87 -6.51
CA SER A 72 -6.33 17.17 -7.58
C SER A 72 -7.09 15.96 -8.13
N GLY A 73 -7.88 15.30 -7.27
CA GLY A 73 -8.49 14.01 -7.54
C GLY A 73 -7.46 12.87 -7.60
N GLY A 74 -6.20 13.12 -7.22
CA GLY A 74 -5.16 12.10 -7.10
C GLY A 74 -5.29 11.30 -5.81
N THR A 75 -4.62 10.16 -5.75
CA THR A 75 -4.47 9.40 -4.50
C THR A 75 -3.35 10.05 -3.69
N PRO A 76 -3.61 10.54 -2.45
CA PRO A 76 -2.57 11.17 -1.65
C PRO A 76 -1.46 10.17 -1.29
N PRO A 77 -0.17 10.47 -1.54
CA PRO A 77 0.93 9.62 -1.11
C PRO A 77 1.11 9.68 0.42
N GLY A 78 1.78 8.68 0.99
CA GLY A 78 2.18 8.67 2.40
C GLY A 78 1.44 7.66 3.27
N VAL A 79 1.58 7.82 4.58
CA VAL A 79 0.99 6.94 5.59
C VAL A 79 -0.38 7.50 6.00
N HIS A 80 -1.39 6.64 5.92
CA HIS A 80 -2.77 6.98 6.26
C HIS A 80 -3.30 6.04 7.33
N ARG A 81 -4.08 6.56 8.27
CA ARG A 81 -4.78 5.76 9.28
C ARG A 81 -6.19 5.45 8.79
N VAL A 82 -6.58 4.17 8.86
CA VAL A 82 -7.98 3.77 8.63
C VAL A 82 -8.82 4.29 9.80
N ALA A 83 -9.68 5.27 9.54
CA ALA A 83 -10.69 5.71 10.49
C ALA A 83 -11.86 4.71 10.53
N ARG A 84 -12.51 4.59 11.70
CA ARG A 84 -13.77 3.85 11.85
C ARG A 84 -14.96 4.76 11.62
#